data_AF-A0A2V7BGA9-F1
#
_entry.id   AF-A0A2V7BGA9-F1
#
_cell.length_a   1.000
_cell.length_b   1.000
_cell.length_c   1.000
_cell.angle_alpha   90.00
_cell.angle_beta   90.00
_cell.angle_gamma   90.00
#
_symmetry.space_group_name_H-M   'P 1'
#
loop_
_entity.id
_entity.type
_entity.pdbx_description
1 polymer ?
#
loop_
_entity_poly.entity_id
_entity_poly.type
_entity_poly.pdbx_seq_one_letter_code
_entity_poly.pdbx_strand_id
1 'polypeptide(L)'
;MMEDRSARTWIWASLILQFFGYVFDAVWHGLLSPGVEPTTVGEMVRHLGTVHLPLYIGAASVLVSTSRALLRQARRSAIGIAMTVAFAGAVLSAAAEAWHAYSHLRLDTHSAPIAGALSVIGFFVVVIAMAVSSGRWRRRTVDATNERHAA
;
A
#
# COMPACT_ATOMS: atom_id res chain seq x y z
N MET A 1 -20.93 -1.08 -10.94
CA MET A 1 -21.32 -1.00 -9.51
C MET A 1 -20.82 -2.19 -8.68
N MET A 2 -21.18 -3.45 -8.99
CA MET A 2 -20.67 -4.63 -8.24
C MET A 2 -19.16 -4.84 -8.40
N GLU A 3 -18.63 -4.69 -9.62
CA GLU A 3 -17.20 -4.88 -9.88
C GLU A 3 -16.31 -3.77 -9.30
N ASP A 4 -16.84 -2.55 -9.19
CA ASP A 4 -16.11 -1.42 -8.58
C ASP A 4 -16.03 -1.59 -7.05
N ARG A 5 -17.09 -2.18 -6.45
CA ARG A 5 -17.09 -2.59 -5.04
C ARG A 5 -16.08 -3.69 -4.80
N SER A 6 -16.05 -4.71 -5.67
CA SER A 6 -15.06 -5.79 -5.63
C SER A 6 -13.62 -5.27 -5.75
N ALA A 7 -13.34 -4.37 -6.69
CA ALA A 7 -12.01 -3.77 -6.85
C ALA A 7 -11.56 -3.02 -5.58
N ARG A 8 -12.45 -2.25 -4.97
CA ARG A 8 -12.17 -1.54 -3.71
C ARG A 8 -11.93 -2.50 -2.55
N THR A 9 -12.70 -3.57 -2.43
CA THR A 9 -12.48 -4.60 -1.41
C THR A 9 -11.10 -5.20 -1.52
N TRP A 10 -10.63 -5.53 -2.73
CA TRP A 10 -9.29 -6.05 -2.95
C TRP A 10 -8.19 -5.03 -2.57
N ILE A 11 -8.36 -3.75 -2.91
CA ILE A 11 -7.40 -2.72 -2.51
C ILE A 11 -7.34 -2.60 -0.98
N TRP A 12 -8.49 -2.59 -0.29
CA TRP A 12 -8.52 -2.53 1.17
C TRP A 12 -7.95 -3.78 1.83
N ALA A 13 -8.22 -4.98 1.29
CA ALA A 13 -7.61 -6.22 1.77
C ALA A 13 -6.08 -6.17 1.63
N SER A 14 -5.57 -5.70 0.50
CA SER A 14 -4.12 -5.50 0.29
C SER A 14 -3.53 -4.46 1.24
N LEU A 15 -4.24 -3.35 1.50
CA LEU A 15 -3.80 -2.33 2.45
C LEU A 15 -3.73 -2.87 3.88
N ILE A 16 -4.72 -3.67 4.30
CA ILE A 16 -4.71 -4.34 5.60
C ILE A 16 -3.52 -5.29 5.71
N LEU A 17 -3.26 -6.07 4.65
CA LEU A 17 -2.10 -6.97 4.59
C LEU A 17 -0.78 -6.19 4.72
N GLN A 18 -0.61 -5.11 3.97
CA GLN A 18 0.58 -4.27 4.05
C GLN A 18 0.75 -3.61 5.42
N PHE A 19 -0.36 -3.16 6.02
CA PHE A 19 -0.36 -2.62 7.38
C PHE A 19 0.13 -3.65 8.41
N PHE A 20 -0.34 -4.89 8.32
CA PHE A 20 0.18 -5.97 9.18
C PHE A 20 1.66 -6.24 8.94
N GLY A 21 2.15 -6.08 7.71
CA GLY A 21 3.57 -6.08 7.41
C GLY A 21 4.34 -5.01 8.21
N TYR A 22 3.87 -3.76 8.24
CA TYR A 22 4.53 -2.68 9.00
C TYR A 22 4.50 -2.94 10.50
N VAL A 23 3.38 -3.44 11.02
CA VAL A 23 3.26 -3.77 12.44
C VAL A 23 4.24 -4.91 12.80
N PHE A 24 4.31 -5.95 11.98
CA PHE A 24 5.21 -7.07 12.19
C PHE A 24 6.68 -6.63 12.18
N ASP A 25 7.06 -5.82 11.19
CA ASP A 25 8.40 -5.25 11.05
C ASP A 25 8.80 -4.41 12.27
N ALA A 26 7.93 -3.48 12.68
CA ALA A 26 8.17 -2.61 13.84
C ALA A 26 8.23 -3.39 15.15
N VAL A 27 7.36 -4.40 15.34
CA VAL A 27 7.39 -5.27 16.53
C VAL A 27 8.66 -6.10 16.55
N TRP A 28 9.08 -6.66 15.41
CA TRP A 28 10.31 -7.43 15.32
C TRP A 28 11.54 -6.60 15.69
N HIS A 29 11.71 -5.45 15.03
CA HIS A 29 12.88 -4.58 15.25
C HIS A 29 12.85 -3.83 16.57
N GLY A 30 11.67 -3.43 17.06
CA GLY A 30 11.52 -2.62 18.26
C GLY A 30 11.39 -3.40 19.56
N LEU A 31 10.72 -4.57 19.53
CA LEU A 31 10.36 -5.30 20.75
C LEU A 31 11.02 -6.67 20.87
N LEU A 32 11.10 -7.43 19.77
CA LEU A 32 11.54 -8.84 19.84
C LEU A 32 13.06 -8.98 19.71
N SER A 33 13.69 -8.25 18.79
CA SER A 33 15.11 -8.38 18.47
C SER A 33 15.80 -7.01 18.28
N PRO A 34 15.79 -6.14 19.30
CA PRO A 34 16.41 -4.82 19.19
C PRO A 34 17.92 -4.94 18.98
N GLY A 35 18.46 -4.24 17.98
CA GLY A 35 19.90 -4.19 17.67
C GLY A 35 20.47 -5.43 16.98
N VAL A 36 19.64 -6.41 16.61
CA VAL A 36 20.07 -7.54 15.77
C VAL A 36 20.07 -7.10 14.31
N GLU A 37 21.25 -6.72 13.81
CA GLU A 37 21.47 -6.45 12.39
C GLU A 37 22.27 -7.58 11.75
N PRO A 38 21.78 -8.19 10.65
CA PRO A 38 22.54 -9.15 9.88
C PRO A 38 23.87 -8.55 9.40
N THR A 39 24.98 -9.24 9.67
CA THR A 39 26.33 -8.74 9.30
C THR A 39 26.86 -9.38 8.02
N THR A 40 26.19 -10.43 7.57
CA THR A 40 26.51 -11.13 6.33
C THR A 40 25.34 -11.07 5.34
N VAL A 41 25.65 -11.14 4.04
CA VAL A 41 24.62 -11.17 2.99
C VAL A 41 23.68 -12.37 3.14
N GLY A 42 24.20 -13.53 3.56
CA GLY A 42 23.38 -14.74 3.77
C GLY A 42 22.36 -14.57 4.90
N GLU A 43 22.77 -13.99 6.03
CA GLU A 43 21.86 -13.65 7.13
C GLU A 43 20.87 -12.57 6.71
N MET A 44 21.31 -11.59 5.92
CA MET A 44 20.46 -10.52 5.43
C MET A 44 19.36 -11.04 4.50
N VAL A 45 19.69 -11.94 3.56
CA VAL A 45 18.69 -12.59 2.69
C VAL A 45 17.65 -13.33 3.52
N ARG A 46 18.08 -14.05 4.56
CA ARG A 46 17.16 -14.72 5.48
C ARG A 46 16.28 -13.71 6.23
N HIS A 47 16.86 -12.64 6.74
CA HIS A 47 16.15 -11.56 7.43
C HIS A 47 15.11 -10.91 6.51
N LEU A 48 15.46 -10.58 5.27
CA LEU A 48 14.51 -10.08 4.26
C LEU A 48 13.40 -11.11 3.99
N GLY A 49 13.76 -12.39 3.87
CA GLY A 49 12.82 -13.48 3.60
C GLY A 49 11.86 -13.82 4.75
N THR A 50 12.19 -13.44 5.99
CA THR A 50 11.35 -13.74 7.17
C THR A 50 10.69 -12.51 7.76
N VAL A 51 11.45 -11.42 7.94
CA VAL A 51 10.99 -10.21 8.64
C VAL A 51 10.29 -9.27 7.68
N HIS A 52 10.92 -8.97 6.54
CA HIS A 52 10.38 -7.99 5.58
C HIS A 52 9.47 -8.60 4.51
N LEU A 53 9.47 -9.93 4.33
CA LEU A 53 8.65 -10.58 3.31
C LEU A 53 7.14 -10.23 3.39
N PRO A 54 6.50 -10.18 4.58
CA PRO A 54 5.12 -9.73 4.70
C PRO A 54 4.89 -8.31 4.15
N LEU A 55 5.83 -7.38 4.36
CA LEU A 55 5.78 -6.03 3.81
C LEU A 55 5.81 -6.05 2.29
N TYR A 56 6.73 -6.81 1.70
CA TYR A 56 6.89 -6.91 0.25
C TYR A 56 5.64 -7.49 -0.42
N ILE A 57 5.07 -8.54 0.18
CA ILE A 57 3.82 -9.14 -0.31
C ILE A 57 2.67 -8.11 -0.21
N GLY A 58 2.58 -7.36 0.88
CA GLY A 58 1.61 -6.29 1.06
C GLY A 58 1.72 -5.21 -0.02
N ALA A 59 2.91 -4.62 -0.18
CA ALA A 59 3.16 -3.57 -1.17
C ALA A 59 2.89 -4.04 -2.61
N ALA A 60 3.34 -5.25 -2.96
CA ALA A 60 3.05 -5.85 -4.27
C ALA A 60 1.55 -6.07 -4.48
N SER A 61 0.83 -6.54 -3.45
CA SER A 61 -0.62 -6.75 -3.52
C SER A 61 -1.39 -5.44 -3.69
N VAL A 62 -0.95 -4.35 -3.05
CA VAL A 62 -1.53 -3.01 -3.24
C VAL A 62 -1.26 -2.53 -4.67
N LEU A 63 -0.04 -2.66 -5.18
CA LEU A 63 0.29 -2.29 -6.55
C LEU A 63 -0.53 -3.07 -7.58
N VAL A 64 -0.64 -4.40 -7.43
CA VAL A 64 -1.42 -5.23 -8.35
C VAL A 64 -2.91 -4.87 -8.30
N SER A 65 -3.47 -4.70 -7.11
CA SER A 65 -4.90 -4.39 -6.95
C SER A 65 -5.27 -3.02 -7.54
N THR A 66 -4.46 -1.99 -7.29
CA THR A 66 -4.63 -0.63 -7.84
C THR A 66 -4.40 -0.60 -9.35
N SER A 67 -3.40 -1.31 -9.87
CA SER A 67 -3.15 -1.45 -11.31
C SER A 67 -4.35 -2.07 -12.04
N ARG A 68 -4.88 -3.18 -11.49
CA ARG A 68 -6.05 -3.85 -12.08
C ARG A 68 -7.29 -2.97 -12.04
N ALA A 69 -7.47 -2.16 -10.98
CA ALA A 69 -8.57 -1.22 -10.88
C ALA A 69 -8.43 -0.07 -11.89
N LEU A 70 -7.23 0.51 -12.02
CA LEU A 70 -6.93 1.58 -12.98
C LEU A 70 -7.12 1.12 -14.42
N LEU A 71 -6.61 -0.07 -14.78
CA LEU A 71 -6.78 -0.65 -16.12
C LEU A 71 -8.26 -0.87 -16.48
N ARG A 72 -9.08 -1.35 -15.53
CA ARG A 72 -10.52 -1.48 -15.74
C ARG A 72 -11.19 -0.13 -15.98
N GLN A 73 -10.78 0.88 -15.23
CA GLN A 73 -11.33 2.23 -15.35
C GLN A 73 -10.95 2.88 -16.68
N ALA A 74 -9.70 2.69 -17.12
CA ALA A 74 -9.22 3.13 -18.43
C ALA A 74 -9.98 2.46 -19.58
N ARG A 75 -10.24 1.15 -19.50
CA ARG A 75 -11.05 0.41 -20.49
C ARG A 75 -12.50 0.89 -20.58
N ARG A 76 -13.01 1.57 -19.54
CA ARG A 76 -14.35 2.16 -19.51
C ARG A 76 -14.36 3.66 -19.81
N SER A 77 -13.21 4.23 -20.19
CA SER A 77 -13.02 5.67 -20.41
C SER A 77 -13.46 6.54 -19.22
N ALA A 78 -13.40 5.99 -18.01
CA ALA A 78 -13.95 6.61 -16.80
C ALA A 78 -12.85 7.00 -15.81
N ILE A 79 -11.64 7.35 -16.27
CA ILE A 79 -10.46 7.59 -15.41
C ILE A 79 -10.77 8.68 -14.38
N GLY A 80 -10.51 8.38 -13.11
CA GLY A 80 -10.81 9.24 -11.99
C GLY A 80 -9.56 9.47 -11.15
N ILE A 81 -9.37 10.73 -10.73
CA ILE A 81 -8.17 11.21 -10.02
C ILE A 81 -7.83 10.33 -8.82
N ALA A 82 -8.82 9.90 -8.03
CA ALA A 82 -8.58 9.10 -6.84
C ALA A 82 -7.86 7.77 -7.13
N MET A 83 -8.23 7.07 -8.22
CA MET A 83 -7.59 5.80 -8.57
C MET A 83 -6.17 6.02 -9.12
N THR A 84 -5.96 7.09 -9.89
CA THR A 84 -4.64 7.48 -10.38
C THR A 84 -3.70 7.82 -9.23
N VAL A 85 -4.17 8.59 -8.25
CA VAL A 85 -3.41 8.93 -7.04
C VAL A 85 -3.12 7.67 -6.20
N ALA A 86 -4.11 6.79 -6.02
CA ALA A 86 -3.92 5.52 -5.33
C ALA A 86 -2.86 4.64 -6.02
N PHE A 87 -2.88 4.56 -7.34
CA PHE A 87 -1.86 3.83 -8.11
C PHE A 87 -0.48 4.48 -7.96
N ALA A 88 -0.36 5.81 -8.03
CA ALA A 88 0.90 6.52 -7.83
C ALA A 88 1.49 6.27 -6.42
N GLY A 89 0.65 6.30 -5.38
CA GLY A 89 1.06 5.93 -4.02
C GLY A 89 1.52 4.48 -3.91
N ALA A 90 0.85 3.55 -4.60
CA ALA A 90 1.24 2.14 -4.63
C ALA A 90 2.59 1.92 -5.34
N VAL A 91 2.84 2.64 -6.44
CA VAL A 91 4.13 2.62 -7.15
C VAL A 91 5.23 3.17 -6.25
N LEU A 92 5.00 4.32 -5.60
CA LEU A 92 5.96 4.91 -4.66
C LEU A 92 6.29 3.90 -3.55
N SER A 93 5.27 3.29 -2.95
CA SER A 93 5.45 2.33 -1.87
C SER A 93 6.23 1.10 -2.32
N ALA A 94 5.85 0.46 -3.42
CA ALA A 94 6.52 -0.73 -3.93
C ALA A 94 7.97 -0.45 -4.40
N ALA A 95 8.21 0.70 -5.04
CA ALA A 95 9.56 1.11 -5.44
C ALA A 95 10.45 1.37 -4.22
N ALA A 96 9.89 1.99 -3.18
CA ALA A 96 10.60 2.24 -1.93
C ALA A 96 10.91 0.93 -1.18
N GLU A 97 10.01 -0.04 -1.14
CA GLU A 97 10.30 -1.38 -0.58
C GLU A 97 11.37 -2.13 -1.38
N ALA A 98 11.34 -2.04 -2.72
CA ALA A 98 12.37 -2.64 -3.56
C ALA A 98 13.75 -1.99 -3.32
N TRP A 99 13.77 -0.66 -3.17
CA TRP A 99 14.98 0.08 -2.79
C TRP A 99 15.46 -0.30 -1.39
N HIS A 100 14.55 -0.41 -0.42
CA HIS A 100 14.84 -0.84 0.95
C HIS A 100 15.50 -2.23 0.99
N ALA A 101 14.94 -3.20 0.27
CA ALA A 101 15.52 -4.53 0.14
C ALA A 101 16.92 -4.50 -0.48
N TYR A 102 17.10 -3.68 -1.53
CA TYR A 102 18.40 -3.51 -2.18
C TYR A 102 19.45 -2.89 -1.24
N SER A 103 19.08 -1.84 -0.49
CA SER A 103 19.96 -1.21 0.49
C SER A 103 20.39 -2.19 1.58
N HIS A 104 19.45 -3.02 2.07
CA HIS A 104 19.76 -4.10 3.02
C HIS A 104 20.75 -5.12 2.44
N LEU A 105 20.56 -5.57 1.20
CA LEU A 105 21.50 -6.48 0.52
C LEU A 105 22.89 -5.87 0.32
N ARG A 106 22.99 -4.54 0.30
CA ARG A 106 24.25 -3.78 0.24
C ARG A 106 24.83 -3.45 1.61
N LEU A 107 24.16 -3.85 2.70
CA LEU A 107 24.50 -3.48 4.08
C LEU A 107 24.58 -1.95 4.27
N ASP A 108 23.77 -1.20 3.52
CA ASP A 108 23.71 0.27 3.59
C ASP A 108 22.68 0.69 4.64
N THR A 109 23.20 1.14 5.79
CA THR A 109 22.42 1.61 6.94
C THR A 109 21.91 3.05 6.80
N HIS A 110 22.39 3.81 5.81
CA HIS A 110 21.99 5.20 5.63
C HIS A 110 20.75 5.32 4.74
N SER A 111 20.69 4.57 3.64
CA SER A 111 19.57 4.66 2.69
C SER A 111 18.37 3.79 3.05
N ALA A 112 18.57 2.70 3.81
CA ALA A 112 17.49 1.79 4.20
C ALA A 112 16.37 2.48 5.01
N PRO A 113 16.64 3.30 6.05
CA PRO A 113 15.59 4.00 6.79
C PRO A 113 14.79 4.99 5.91
N ILE A 114 15.47 5.66 4.98
CA ILE A 114 14.84 6.61 4.05
C ILE A 114 13.88 5.86 3.11
N ALA A 115 14.31 4.72 2.60
CA ALA A 115 13.48 3.86 1.76
C ALA A 115 12.24 3.35 2.53
N GLY A 116 12.40 2.92 3.78
CA GLY A 116 11.29 2.52 4.64
C GLY A 116 10.27 3.66 4.86
N ALA A 117 10.75 4.88 5.13
CA ALA A 117 9.87 6.03 5.31
C ALA A 117 9.08 6.38 4.03
N LEU A 118 9.74 6.35 2.86
CA LEU A 118 9.07 6.56 1.56
C LEU A 118 8.01 5.50 1.28
N SER A 119 8.25 4.26 1.70
CA SER A 119 7.27 3.19 1.58
C SER A 119 5.98 3.51 2.33
N VAL A 120 6.12 3.93 3.59
CA VAL A 120 5.00 4.32 4.47
C VAL A 120 4.26 5.54 3.91
N ILE A 121 4.97 6.52 3.36
CA ILE A 121 4.36 7.68 2.69
C ILE A 121 3.49 7.21 1.51
N GLY A 122 4.04 6.35 0.65
CA GLY A 122 3.30 5.77 -0.48
C GLY A 122 2.04 5.05 -0.02
N PHE A 123 2.14 4.24 1.04
CA PHE A 123 1.00 3.56 1.66
C PHE A 123 -0.09 4.55 2.11
N PHE A 124 0.27 5.61 2.84
CA PHE A 124 -0.71 6.60 3.29
C PHE A 124 -1.38 7.35 2.14
N VAL A 125 -0.66 7.64 1.06
CA VAL A 125 -1.24 8.22 -0.15
C VAL A 125 -2.37 7.32 -0.69
N VAL A 126 -2.17 6.00 -0.74
CA VAL A 126 -3.22 5.05 -1.16
C VAL A 126 -4.42 5.08 -0.21
N VAL A 127 -4.16 5.00 1.11
CA VAL A 127 -5.22 5.02 2.13
C VAL A 127 -6.08 6.28 2.02
N ILE A 128 -5.45 7.45 1.93
CA ILE A 128 -6.13 8.74 1.84
C ILE A 128 -6.93 8.83 0.55
N ALA A 129 -6.35 8.45 -0.59
CA ALA A 129 -7.04 8.44 -1.88
C ALA A 129 -8.31 7.56 -1.85
N MET A 130 -8.21 6.38 -1.22
CA MET A 130 -9.33 5.45 -1.09
C MET A 130 -10.41 5.95 -0.13
N ALA A 131 -10.03 6.53 1.01
CA ALA A 131 -10.94 7.11 2.00
C ALA A 131 -11.69 8.33 1.45
N VAL A 132 -11.00 9.23 0.74
CA VAL A 132 -11.64 10.40 0.11
C VAL A 132 -12.60 9.98 -1.01
N SER A 133 -12.24 8.94 -1.78
CA SER A 133 -13.12 8.38 -2.83
C SER A 133 -14.42 7.82 -2.27
N SER A 134 -14.37 7.09 -1.15
CA SER A 134 -15.55 6.50 -0.52
C SER A 134 -16.45 7.56 0.14
N GLY A 135 -15.87 8.58 0.76
CA GLY A 135 -16.61 9.71 1.36
C GLY A 135 -17.38 10.53 0.32
N ARG A 136 -16.78 10.81 -0.84
CA ARG A 136 -17.47 11.51 -1.95
C ARG A 136 -18.62 10.69 -2.52
N TRP A 137 -18.49 9.37 -2.58
CA TRP A 137 -19.56 8.49 -3.05
C TRP A 137 -20.75 8.46 -2.08
N ARG A 138 -20.50 8.33 -0.77
CA ARG A 138 -21.55 8.37 0.26
C ARG A 138 -22.36 9.67 0.25
N ARG A 139 -21.71 10.82 0.10
CA ARG A 139 -22.42 12.12 0.07
C ARG A 139 -23.37 12.22 -1.13
N ARG A 140 -22.89 11.90 -2.33
CA ARG A 140 -23.74 11.92 -3.54
C ARG A 140 -24.95 10.99 -3.44
N THR A 141 -24.79 9.80 -2.83
CA THR A 141 -25.92 8.89 -2.64
C THR A 141 -26.95 9.46 -1.67
N VAL A 142 -26.51 10.09 -0.57
CA VAL A 142 -27.43 10.70 0.41
C VAL A 142 -28.19 11.86 -0.22
N ASP A 143 -27.51 12.76 -0.94
CA ASP A 143 -28.14 13.90 -1.61
C ASP A 143 -29.21 13.44 -2.62
N ALA A 144 -28.88 12.45 -3.46
CA ALA A 144 -29.83 11.89 -4.43
C ALA A 144 -31.02 11.17 -3.78
N THR A 145 -30.88 10.68 -2.54
CA THR A 145 -31.98 10.06 -1.81
C THR A 145 -32.88 11.13 -1.20
N ASN A 146 -32.32 12.24 -0.71
CA ASN A 146 -33.07 13.36 -0.15
C ASN A 146 -33.86 14.10 -1.23
N GLU A 147 -33.29 14.32 -2.43
CA GLU A 147 -33.99 14.94 -3.56
C GLU A 147 -35.24 14.14 -3.99
N ARG A 148 -35.20 12.81 -3.91
CA ARG A 148 -36.35 11.95 -4.22
C ARG A 148 -37.45 11.93 -3.18
N HIS A 149 -37.15 12.26 -1.92
CA HIS A 149 -38.17 12.37 -0.87
C HIS A 149 -38.79 13.77 -0.79
N ALA A 150 -38.16 14.76 -1.42
CA ALA A 150 -38.63 16.14 -1.47
C ALA A 150 -39.49 16.47 -2.71
N ALA A 151 -39.67 15.51 -3.63
CA ALA A 151 -40.49 15.61 -4.84
C ALA A 151 -41.73 14.71 -4.72
#